data_AF-A0A1Q2GUN6-F1
#
_entry.id   AF-A0A1Q2GUN6-F1
#
_cell.length_a   1.000
_cell.length_b   1.000
_cell.length_c   1.000
_cell.angle_alpha   90.00
_cell.angle_beta   90.00
_cell.angle_gamma   90.00
#
_symmetry.space_group_name_H-M   'P 1'
#
loop_
_entity.id
_entity.type
_entity.pdbx_description
1 polymer ?
#
loop_
_entity_poly.entity_id
_entity_poly.type
_entity_poly.pdbx_seq_one_letter_code
_entity_poly.pdbx_strand_id
1 'polypeptide(L)'
;MLSNYLSNHPAQLLAISNAQLCPFTSVGHVKMLKKRVLELCWLNAKCNNLSRAFTAPKLDLLISLIESDENPAIVSQACIEIMANLPQNINITFINNVLNEPKLTVLAKLIISKVLLQQHSFNLIRLLDVTTLFFAYTAQSEHSEQALIAIKQAILVTEESSNESMLTIFDELCKNDLINSPLMSLFLLLLSADQVNKIGNHASNTLGIDDTLQVLLQSGFVKLVPLANASLLQLEQPKKIIALIKRTLGETLDLLVNFETQVQAYNDDEHALIDFQQQLKLNWPKYETQLSTQRLIGGKVLDEPLNAIQMSAMDSYSQALFNLYTYYRHVAAEKVSSGVQK
;
A
#
# COMPACT_ATOMS: atom_id res chain seq x y z
N MET A 1 5.33 -28.06 -2.30
CA MET A 1 5.96 -26.72 -2.29
C MET A 1 5.64 -25.89 -1.04
N LEU A 2 4.38 -25.70 -0.62
CA LEU A 2 4.06 -24.86 0.56
C LEU A 2 4.83 -25.25 1.83
N SER A 3 4.78 -26.53 2.23
CA SER A 3 5.53 -27.03 3.39
C SER A 3 7.05 -26.82 3.25
N ASN A 4 7.61 -26.89 2.04
CA ASN A 4 9.03 -26.63 1.84
C ASN A 4 9.39 -25.17 2.16
N TYR A 5 8.55 -24.22 1.71
CA TYR A 5 8.73 -22.80 2.05
C TYR A 5 8.62 -22.55 3.56
N LEU A 6 7.59 -23.09 4.21
CA LEU A 6 7.32 -22.85 5.62
C LEU A 6 8.38 -23.49 6.53
N SER A 7 8.76 -24.73 6.26
CA SER A 7 9.69 -25.48 7.12
C SER A 7 11.15 -25.08 6.90
N ASN A 8 11.56 -24.78 5.67
CA ASN A 8 12.98 -24.59 5.34
C ASN A 8 13.37 -23.13 5.08
N HIS A 9 12.42 -22.26 4.76
CA HIS A 9 12.71 -20.87 4.36
C HIS A 9 11.88 -19.78 5.09
N PRO A 10 11.49 -19.93 6.38
CA PRO A 10 10.64 -18.97 7.07
C PRO A 10 11.30 -17.59 7.24
N ALA A 11 12.60 -17.56 7.51
CA ALA A 11 13.35 -16.31 7.68
C ALA A 11 13.39 -15.49 6.38
N GLN A 12 13.56 -16.15 5.23
CA GLN A 12 13.57 -15.45 3.95
C GLN A 12 12.18 -14.99 3.53
N LEU A 13 11.13 -15.74 3.86
CA LEU A 13 9.75 -15.29 3.69
C LEU A 13 9.47 -14.04 4.52
N LEU A 14 9.90 -14.01 5.79
CA LEU A 14 9.75 -12.83 6.64
C LEU A 14 10.54 -11.64 6.10
N ALA A 15 11.76 -11.87 5.60
CA ALA A 15 12.56 -10.82 4.97
C ALA A 15 11.87 -10.22 3.74
N ILE A 16 11.28 -11.04 2.87
CA ILE A 16 10.47 -10.56 1.73
C ILE A 16 9.26 -9.77 2.23
N SER A 17 8.54 -10.28 3.22
CA SER A 17 7.37 -9.63 3.81
C SER A 17 7.70 -8.23 4.33
N ASN A 18 8.79 -8.09 5.08
CA ASN A 18 9.23 -6.81 5.64
C ASN A 18 9.71 -5.85 4.54
N ALA A 19 10.46 -6.37 3.56
CA ALA A 19 10.92 -5.61 2.40
C ALA A 19 9.76 -5.03 1.57
N GLN A 20 8.63 -5.75 1.44
CA GLN A 20 7.45 -5.25 0.74
C GLN A 20 6.77 -4.07 1.45
N LEU A 21 6.87 -3.98 2.78
CA LEU A 21 6.24 -2.92 3.56
C LEU A 21 7.15 -1.71 3.76
N CYS A 22 8.46 -1.90 3.59
CA CYS A 22 9.47 -0.87 3.82
C CYS A 22 9.48 0.19 2.69
N PRO A 23 9.30 1.49 3.00
CA PRO A 23 9.33 2.56 2.00
C PRO A 23 10.73 2.82 1.42
N PHE A 24 11.77 2.25 2.02
CA PHE A 24 13.17 2.38 1.57
C PHE A 24 13.64 1.17 0.75
N THR A 25 12.76 0.22 0.47
CA THR A 25 13.10 -0.97 -0.32
C THR A 25 12.36 -0.96 -1.65
N SER A 26 13.13 -1.02 -2.75
CA SER A 26 12.55 -1.02 -4.09
C SER A 26 11.90 -2.36 -4.44
N VAL A 27 10.91 -2.31 -5.34
CA VAL A 27 10.30 -3.52 -5.93
C VAL A 27 11.34 -4.41 -6.61
N GLY A 28 12.36 -3.82 -7.23
CA GLY A 28 13.48 -4.54 -7.80
C GLY A 28 14.23 -5.40 -6.78
N HIS A 29 14.48 -4.86 -5.58
CA HIS A 29 15.10 -5.61 -4.48
C HIS A 29 14.19 -6.75 -3.99
N VAL A 30 12.91 -6.47 -3.78
CA VAL A 30 11.91 -7.50 -3.39
C VAL A 30 11.89 -8.64 -4.41
N LYS A 31 11.92 -8.33 -5.71
CA LYS A 31 11.95 -9.34 -6.79
C LYS A 31 13.17 -10.25 -6.68
N MET A 32 14.35 -9.68 -6.43
CA MET A 32 15.58 -10.45 -6.23
C MET A 32 15.44 -11.40 -5.04
N LEU A 33 14.90 -10.94 -3.90
CA LEU A 33 14.67 -11.79 -2.73
C LEU A 33 13.73 -12.96 -3.04
N LYS A 34 12.60 -12.70 -3.73
CA LYS A 34 11.64 -13.72 -4.15
C LYS A 34 12.28 -14.76 -5.07
N LYS A 35 13.03 -14.32 -6.08
CA LYS A 35 13.75 -15.20 -7.01
C LYS A 35 14.72 -16.12 -6.25
N ARG A 36 15.50 -15.55 -5.32
CA ARG A 36 16.47 -16.33 -4.51
C ARG A 36 15.76 -17.38 -3.66
N VAL A 37 14.64 -17.04 -3.03
CA VAL A 37 13.84 -17.99 -2.22
C VAL A 37 13.23 -19.09 -3.06
N LEU A 38 12.73 -18.76 -4.26
CA LEU A 38 12.24 -19.75 -5.21
C LEU A 38 13.34 -20.73 -5.60
N GLU A 39 14.53 -20.25 -5.96
CA GLU A 39 15.69 -21.08 -6.32
C GLU A 39 16.10 -22.02 -5.18
N LEU A 40 16.17 -21.52 -3.95
CA LEU A 40 16.47 -22.32 -2.75
C LEU A 40 15.42 -23.41 -2.54
N CYS A 41 14.14 -23.07 -2.67
CA CYS A 41 13.03 -24.00 -2.51
C CYS A 41 13.08 -25.12 -3.57
N TRP A 42 13.37 -24.76 -4.83
CA TRP A 42 13.56 -25.71 -5.92
C TRP A 42 14.76 -26.65 -5.71
N LEU A 43 15.90 -26.10 -5.26
CA LEU A 43 17.10 -26.87 -4.97
C LEU A 43 16.84 -27.87 -3.85
N ASN A 44 16.19 -27.44 -2.76
CA ASN A 44 15.82 -28.31 -1.65
C ASN A 44 14.89 -29.43 -2.12
N ALA A 45 13.84 -29.10 -2.89
CA ALA A 45 12.92 -30.10 -3.43
C ALA A 45 13.62 -31.12 -4.32
N LYS A 46 14.59 -30.67 -5.13
CA LYS A 46 15.41 -31.55 -5.98
C LYS A 46 16.31 -32.48 -5.16
N CYS A 47 17.02 -31.94 -4.17
CA CYS A 47 17.94 -32.73 -3.33
C CYS A 47 17.21 -33.79 -2.49
N ASN A 48 15.97 -33.51 -2.08
CA ASN A 48 15.17 -34.39 -1.23
C ASN A 48 14.10 -35.21 -1.99
N ASN A 49 14.16 -35.24 -3.32
CA ASN A 49 13.18 -35.94 -4.18
C ASN A 49 11.71 -35.58 -3.88
N LEU A 50 11.45 -34.34 -3.47
CA LEU A 50 10.10 -33.85 -3.19
C LEU A 50 9.39 -33.43 -4.49
N SER A 51 8.06 -33.46 -4.47
CA SER A 51 7.27 -32.91 -5.58
C SER A 51 7.56 -31.42 -5.78
N ARG A 52 7.89 -31.07 -7.03
CA ARG A 52 8.19 -29.71 -7.50
C ARG A 52 6.96 -28.99 -8.07
N ALA A 53 5.81 -29.65 -8.08
CA ALA A 53 4.58 -29.08 -8.60
C ALA A 53 4.03 -28.02 -7.64
N PHE A 54 3.60 -26.89 -8.21
CA PHE A 54 2.85 -25.87 -7.49
C PHE A 54 1.36 -26.22 -7.54
N THR A 55 0.72 -26.23 -6.37
CA THR A 55 -0.71 -26.43 -6.22
C THR A 55 -1.22 -25.39 -5.22
N ALA A 56 -2.46 -24.94 -5.40
CA ALA A 56 -3.08 -24.03 -4.44
C ALA A 56 -3.06 -24.67 -3.03
N PRO A 57 -2.76 -23.88 -1.97
CA PRO A 57 -2.87 -24.34 -0.60
C PRO A 57 -4.28 -24.85 -0.29
N LYS A 58 -4.38 -25.97 0.44
CA LYS A 58 -5.67 -26.49 0.93
C LYS A 58 -6.12 -25.70 2.16
N LEU A 59 -7.42 -25.40 2.26
CA LEU A 59 -7.97 -24.65 3.39
C LEU A 59 -7.71 -25.34 4.73
N ASP A 60 -7.96 -26.65 4.84
CA ASP A 60 -7.74 -27.42 6.08
C ASP A 60 -6.30 -27.30 6.60
N LEU A 61 -5.32 -27.25 5.68
CA LEU A 61 -3.91 -27.07 6.02
C LEU A 61 -3.63 -25.64 6.50
N LEU A 62 -4.25 -24.62 5.87
CA LEU A 62 -4.10 -23.24 6.33
C LEU A 62 -4.74 -23.05 7.71
N ILE A 63 -5.91 -23.66 7.94
CA ILE A 63 -6.60 -23.64 9.23
C ILE A 63 -5.71 -24.27 10.28
N SER A 64 -5.14 -25.45 10.02
CA SER A 64 -4.28 -26.12 10.99
C SER A 64 -2.99 -25.33 11.28
N LEU A 65 -2.41 -24.65 10.29
CA LEU A 65 -1.24 -23.79 10.50
C LEU A 65 -1.58 -22.61 11.41
N ILE A 66 -2.70 -21.92 11.15
CA ILE A 66 -3.12 -20.77 11.96
C ILE A 66 -3.54 -21.20 13.37
N GLU A 67 -4.24 -22.32 13.52
CA GLU A 67 -4.60 -22.89 14.83
C GLU A 67 -3.37 -23.40 15.62
N SER A 68 -2.23 -23.62 14.94
CA SER A 68 -0.96 -24.01 15.57
C SER A 68 -0.06 -22.80 15.89
N ASP A 69 -0.61 -21.58 15.88
CA ASP A 69 0.10 -20.32 16.14
C ASP A 69 1.29 -20.04 15.18
N GLU A 70 1.26 -20.58 13.96
CA GLU A 70 2.23 -20.19 12.93
C GLU A 70 2.06 -18.73 12.54
N ASN A 71 3.17 -18.02 12.34
CA ASN A 71 3.14 -16.59 12.07
C ASN A 71 2.37 -16.30 10.76
N PRO A 72 1.22 -15.59 10.81
CA PRO A 72 0.39 -15.33 9.63
C PRO A 72 1.10 -14.55 8.53
N ALA A 73 2.12 -13.74 8.87
CA ALA A 73 2.94 -13.03 7.88
C ALA A 73 3.80 -14.00 7.05
N ILE A 74 4.32 -15.06 7.67
CA ILE A 74 5.10 -16.10 6.99
C ILE A 74 4.17 -16.96 6.13
N VAL A 75 3.04 -17.39 6.70
CA VAL A 75 2.06 -18.22 5.99
C VAL A 75 1.50 -17.49 4.77
N SER A 76 1.09 -16.22 4.93
CA SER A 76 0.61 -15.40 3.81
C SER A 76 1.70 -15.18 2.76
N GLN A 77 2.95 -14.89 3.15
CA GLN A 77 4.04 -14.75 2.18
C GLN A 77 4.27 -16.06 1.41
N ALA A 78 4.27 -17.21 2.07
CA ALA A 78 4.42 -18.50 1.40
C ALA A 78 3.27 -18.74 0.39
N CYS A 79 2.03 -18.38 0.75
CA CYS A 79 0.91 -18.45 -0.17
C CYS A 79 1.13 -17.58 -1.42
N ILE A 80 1.64 -16.36 -1.23
CA ILE A 80 1.98 -15.43 -2.32
C ILE A 80 3.05 -16.01 -3.25
N GLU A 81 4.09 -16.64 -2.72
CA GLU A 81 5.13 -17.29 -3.54
C GLU A 81 4.58 -18.52 -4.29
N ILE A 82 3.60 -19.23 -3.73
CA ILE A 82 2.89 -20.30 -4.44
C ILE A 82 2.02 -19.72 -5.56
N MET A 83 1.21 -18.72 -5.26
CA MET A 83 0.29 -18.07 -6.23
C MET A 83 1.01 -17.48 -7.43
N ALA A 84 2.23 -16.95 -7.24
CA ALA A 84 3.06 -16.42 -8.33
C ALA A 84 3.42 -17.48 -9.39
N ASN A 85 3.27 -18.76 -9.07
CA ASN A 85 3.57 -19.89 -9.96
C ASN A 85 2.30 -20.65 -10.40
N LEU A 86 1.10 -20.08 -10.17
CA LEU A 86 -0.18 -20.66 -10.53
C LEU A 86 -0.92 -19.84 -11.61
N PRO A 87 -1.76 -20.48 -12.43
CA PRO A 87 -2.71 -19.81 -13.31
C PRO A 87 -3.65 -18.84 -12.57
N GLN A 88 -4.03 -17.75 -13.24
CA GLN A 88 -4.84 -16.67 -12.65
C GLN A 88 -6.22 -17.15 -12.15
N ASN A 89 -6.91 -18.02 -12.90
CA ASN A 89 -8.19 -18.60 -12.49
C ASN A 89 -8.09 -19.43 -11.19
N ILE A 90 -6.97 -20.12 -10.99
CA ILE A 90 -6.70 -20.86 -9.75
C ILE A 90 -6.47 -19.88 -8.60
N ASN A 91 -5.71 -18.81 -8.83
CA ASN A 91 -5.47 -17.77 -7.82
C ASN A 91 -6.78 -17.08 -7.38
N ILE A 92 -7.68 -16.76 -8.31
CA ILE A 92 -9.00 -16.18 -8.00
C ILE A 92 -9.81 -17.13 -7.12
N THR A 93 -9.90 -18.40 -7.53
CA THR A 93 -10.64 -19.42 -6.77
C THR A 93 -10.07 -19.56 -5.37
N PHE A 94 -8.75 -19.57 -5.24
CA PHE A 94 -8.07 -19.63 -3.95
C PHE A 94 -8.38 -18.41 -3.06
N ILE A 95 -8.25 -17.18 -3.58
CA ILE A 95 -8.57 -15.96 -2.82
C ILE A 95 -10.01 -15.99 -2.32
N ASN A 96 -10.98 -16.32 -3.18
CA ASN A 96 -12.39 -16.41 -2.81
C ASN A 96 -12.65 -17.47 -1.73
N ASN A 97 -11.99 -18.62 -1.83
CA ASN A 97 -12.12 -19.68 -0.84
C ASN A 97 -11.56 -19.28 0.52
N VAL A 98 -10.41 -18.56 0.56
CA VAL A 98 -9.83 -18.07 1.82
C VAL A 98 -10.67 -16.93 2.42
N LEU A 99 -11.24 -16.06 1.57
CA LEU A 99 -12.15 -14.98 1.98
C LEU A 99 -13.43 -15.50 2.65
N ASN A 100 -13.99 -16.60 2.12
CA ASN A 100 -15.25 -17.17 2.60
C ASN A 100 -15.08 -18.11 3.80
N GLU A 101 -13.86 -18.29 4.32
CA GLU A 101 -13.56 -19.13 5.47
C GLU A 101 -13.32 -18.25 6.73
N PRO A 102 -14.27 -18.22 7.69
CA PRO A 102 -14.16 -17.37 8.88
C PRO A 102 -12.90 -17.66 9.72
N LYS A 103 -12.42 -18.90 9.77
CA LYS A 103 -11.20 -19.24 10.51
C LYS A 103 -9.93 -18.63 9.89
N LEU A 104 -10.00 -18.22 8.63
CA LEU A 104 -8.86 -17.70 7.89
C LEU A 104 -8.92 -16.18 7.68
N THR A 105 -9.87 -15.45 8.30
CA THR A 105 -10.06 -14.00 8.08
C THR A 105 -8.76 -13.20 8.16
N VAL A 106 -7.96 -13.38 9.22
CA VAL A 106 -6.67 -12.66 9.38
C VAL A 106 -5.71 -12.96 8.24
N LEU A 107 -5.59 -14.24 7.87
CA LEU A 107 -4.72 -14.69 6.78
C LEU A 107 -5.23 -14.16 5.43
N ALA A 108 -6.55 -14.14 5.22
CA ALA A 108 -7.19 -13.62 4.02
C ALA A 108 -6.84 -12.14 3.79
N LYS A 109 -7.00 -11.31 4.83
CA LYS A 109 -6.65 -9.88 4.81
C LYS A 109 -5.18 -9.70 4.41
N LEU A 110 -4.26 -10.43 5.05
CA LEU A 110 -2.82 -10.37 4.74
C LEU A 110 -2.49 -10.81 3.31
N ILE A 111 -3.11 -11.89 2.81
CA ILE A 111 -2.91 -12.35 1.43
C ILE A 111 -3.35 -11.26 0.45
N ILE A 112 -4.53 -10.66 0.64
CA ILE A 112 -5.04 -9.61 -0.25
C ILE A 112 -4.12 -8.38 -0.24
N SER A 113 -3.73 -7.90 0.93
CA SER A 113 -2.78 -6.78 1.04
C SER A 113 -1.47 -7.09 0.33
N LYS A 114 -0.96 -8.32 0.43
CA LYS A 114 0.28 -8.72 -0.25
C LYS A 114 0.14 -8.94 -1.75
N VAL A 115 -1.03 -9.37 -2.23
CA VAL A 115 -1.35 -9.45 -3.67
C VAL A 115 -1.27 -8.05 -4.29
N LEU A 116 -1.82 -7.04 -3.61
CA LEU A 116 -1.74 -5.65 -4.05
C LEU A 116 -0.29 -5.17 -4.16
N LEU A 117 0.59 -5.57 -3.23
CA LEU A 117 2.02 -5.22 -3.19
C LEU A 117 2.91 -6.06 -4.13
N GLN A 118 2.34 -6.82 -5.06
CA GLN A 118 3.12 -7.56 -6.06
C GLN A 118 3.49 -6.69 -7.29
N GLN A 119 4.64 -6.96 -7.90
CA GLN A 119 5.14 -6.24 -9.09
C GLN A 119 4.17 -6.28 -10.29
N HIS A 120 3.41 -7.36 -10.43
CA HIS A 120 2.41 -7.51 -11.50
C HIS A 120 0.99 -7.15 -11.03
N SER A 121 0.88 -6.32 -9.99
CA SER A 121 -0.40 -5.94 -9.41
C SER A 121 -1.35 -5.35 -10.44
N PHE A 122 -0.91 -4.74 -11.53
CA PHE A 122 -1.83 -4.26 -12.57
C PHE A 122 -2.78 -5.35 -13.13
N ASN A 123 -2.29 -6.58 -13.33
CA ASN A 123 -3.12 -7.71 -13.78
C ASN A 123 -3.96 -8.30 -12.64
N LEU A 124 -3.53 -8.10 -11.39
CA LEU A 124 -4.17 -8.64 -10.19
C LEU A 124 -5.15 -7.64 -9.54
N ILE A 125 -5.05 -6.34 -9.84
CA ILE A 125 -5.94 -5.27 -9.38
C ILE A 125 -7.33 -5.49 -9.98
N ARG A 126 -7.42 -5.98 -11.22
CA ARG A 126 -8.70 -6.42 -11.80
C ARG A 126 -9.37 -7.55 -10.99
N LEU A 127 -8.62 -8.25 -10.14
CA LEU A 127 -9.13 -9.33 -9.30
C LEU A 127 -9.46 -8.86 -7.87
N LEU A 128 -9.03 -7.66 -7.50
CA LEU A 128 -9.25 -7.06 -6.18
C LEU A 128 -10.15 -5.83 -6.38
N ASP A 129 -11.46 -6.05 -6.33
CA ASP A 129 -12.39 -4.92 -6.35
C ASP A 129 -12.23 -4.05 -5.09
N VAL A 130 -12.81 -2.86 -5.11
CA VAL A 130 -12.70 -1.90 -3.99
C VAL A 130 -13.25 -2.51 -2.70
N THR A 131 -14.29 -3.34 -2.79
CA THR A 131 -14.88 -4.06 -1.66
C THR A 131 -13.90 -5.03 -1.01
N THR A 132 -13.15 -5.78 -1.81
CA THR A 132 -12.14 -6.73 -1.36
C THR A 132 -10.96 -5.99 -0.72
N LEU A 133 -10.56 -4.84 -1.28
CA LEU A 133 -9.56 -3.96 -0.66
C LEU A 133 -10.06 -3.40 0.68
N PHE A 134 -11.33 -3.00 0.75
CA PHE A 134 -11.92 -2.49 1.98
C PHE A 134 -11.89 -3.54 3.09
N PHE A 135 -12.34 -4.75 2.79
CA PHE A 135 -12.25 -5.89 3.71
C PHE A 135 -10.81 -6.15 4.18
N ALA A 136 -9.83 -6.07 3.29
CA ALA A 136 -8.44 -6.37 3.62
C ALA A 136 -7.78 -5.35 4.56
N TYR A 137 -8.20 -4.08 4.50
CA TYR A 137 -7.56 -3.00 5.25
C TYR A 137 -8.36 -2.49 6.44
N THR A 138 -9.66 -2.79 6.54
CA THR A 138 -10.45 -2.42 7.71
C THR A 138 -10.14 -3.32 8.91
N ALA A 139 -10.13 -2.73 10.11
CA ALA A 139 -10.05 -3.49 11.35
C ALA A 139 -11.39 -4.15 11.73
N GLN A 140 -12.50 -3.68 11.16
CA GLN A 140 -13.84 -4.13 11.51
C GLN A 140 -14.15 -5.51 10.92
N SER A 141 -15.00 -6.26 11.61
CA SER A 141 -15.53 -7.57 11.16
C SER A 141 -16.90 -7.46 10.49
N GLU A 142 -17.68 -6.43 10.87
CA GLU A 142 -18.99 -6.14 10.31
C GLU A 142 -18.98 -4.76 9.68
N HIS A 143 -19.72 -4.59 8.59
CA HIS A 143 -19.72 -3.37 7.79
C HIS A 143 -21.15 -2.93 7.50
N SER A 144 -21.43 -1.65 7.70
CA SER A 144 -22.71 -1.08 7.32
C SER A 144 -22.85 -1.03 5.80
N GLU A 145 -24.09 -1.12 5.31
CA GLU A 145 -24.37 -0.94 3.88
C GLU A 145 -23.92 0.46 3.40
N GLN A 146 -24.06 1.46 4.27
CA GLN A 146 -23.59 2.83 4.03
C GLN A 146 -22.07 2.89 3.81
N ALA A 147 -21.27 2.19 4.61
CA ALA A 147 -19.83 2.11 4.43
C ALA A 147 -19.49 1.50 3.07
N LEU A 148 -20.13 0.39 2.69
CA LEU A 148 -19.90 -0.27 1.39
C LEU A 148 -20.29 0.64 0.21
N ILE A 149 -21.36 1.42 0.33
CA ILE A 149 -21.77 2.40 -0.67
C ILE A 149 -20.72 3.51 -0.79
N ALA A 150 -20.32 4.11 0.33
CA ALA A 150 -19.34 5.19 0.37
C ALA A 150 -18.00 4.77 -0.23
N ILE A 151 -17.53 3.56 0.09
CA ILE A 151 -16.29 2.99 -0.45
C ILE A 151 -16.37 2.78 -1.97
N LYS A 152 -17.50 2.29 -2.49
CA LYS A 152 -17.70 2.17 -3.94
C LYS A 152 -17.73 3.52 -4.64
N GLN A 153 -18.26 4.55 -3.96
CA GLN A 153 -18.28 5.93 -4.47
C GLN A 153 -16.91 6.60 -4.40
N ALA A 154 -16.03 6.20 -3.48
CA ALA A 154 -14.70 6.80 -3.29
C ALA A 154 -13.83 6.78 -4.57
N ILE A 155 -14.01 5.78 -5.44
CA ILE A 155 -13.30 5.67 -6.72
C ILE A 155 -13.98 6.39 -7.90
N LEU A 156 -15.16 6.98 -7.66
CA LEU A 156 -15.98 7.66 -8.67
C LEU A 156 -16.00 9.18 -8.48
N VAL A 157 -15.26 9.69 -7.50
CA VAL A 157 -15.24 11.11 -7.18
C VAL A 157 -14.56 11.88 -8.32
N THR A 158 -15.17 13.02 -8.66
CA THR A 158 -14.74 13.95 -9.69
C THR A 158 -14.67 15.37 -9.12
N GLU A 159 -14.14 16.32 -9.90
CA GLU A 159 -14.12 17.73 -9.51
C GLU A 159 -15.52 18.32 -9.27
N GLU A 160 -16.56 17.73 -9.88
CA GLU A 160 -17.97 18.14 -9.75
C GLU A 160 -18.66 17.53 -8.52
N SER A 161 -18.01 16.61 -7.82
CA SER A 161 -18.60 15.93 -6.67
C SER A 161 -18.91 16.90 -5.53
N SER A 162 -20.09 16.76 -4.93
CA SER A 162 -20.53 17.66 -3.85
C SER A 162 -19.66 17.54 -2.61
N ASN A 163 -19.48 18.65 -1.90
CA ASN A 163 -18.73 18.67 -0.64
C ASN A 163 -19.28 17.66 0.38
N GLU A 164 -20.60 17.57 0.49
CA GLU A 164 -21.28 16.66 1.42
C GLU A 164 -20.97 15.19 1.11
N SER A 165 -21.00 14.80 -0.17
CA SER A 165 -20.65 13.44 -0.59
C SER A 165 -19.19 13.10 -0.28
N MET A 166 -18.26 14.01 -0.61
CA MET A 166 -16.83 13.80 -0.33
C MET A 166 -16.53 13.69 1.16
N LEU A 167 -17.15 14.55 1.99
CA LEU A 167 -16.98 14.51 3.44
C LEU A 167 -17.58 13.24 4.03
N THR A 168 -18.73 12.80 3.52
CA THR A 168 -19.33 11.52 3.93
C THR A 168 -18.39 10.35 3.62
N ILE A 169 -17.80 10.30 2.42
CA ILE A 169 -16.83 9.25 2.04
C ILE A 169 -15.61 9.28 2.95
N PHE A 170 -15.07 10.47 3.21
CA PHE A 170 -13.92 10.65 4.11
C PHE A 170 -14.24 10.18 5.54
N ASP A 171 -15.38 10.59 6.09
CA ASP A 171 -15.81 10.20 7.43
C ASP A 171 -16.02 8.68 7.52
N GLU A 172 -16.58 8.03 6.50
CA GLU A 172 -16.70 6.57 6.46
C GLU A 172 -15.34 5.87 6.37
N LEU A 173 -14.38 6.40 5.61
CA LEU A 173 -13.01 5.87 5.61
C LEU A 173 -12.37 5.99 7.00
N CYS A 174 -12.53 7.14 7.67
CA CYS A 174 -12.02 7.35 9.02
C CYS A 174 -12.66 6.42 10.05
N LYS A 175 -14.00 6.28 10.05
CA LYS A 175 -14.74 5.40 10.97
C LYS A 175 -14.34 3.93 10.85
N ASN A 176 -13.85 3.51 9.68
CA ASN A 176 -13.43 2.13 9.39
C ASN A 176 -11.92 1.89 9.59
N ASP A 177 -11.21 2.83 10.23
CA ASP A 177 -9.77 2.80 10.50
C ASP A 177 -8.90 2.78 9.23
N LEU A 178 -9.37 3.40 8.15
CA LEU A 178 -8.71 3.36 6.84
C LEU A 178 -7.80 4.56 6.57
N ILE A 179 -7.51 5.39 7.57
CA ILE A 179 -6.66 6.59 7.42
C ILE A 179 -5.34 6.22 6.75
N ASN A 180 -4.59 5.24 7.28
CA ASN A 180 -3.33 4.79 6.70
C ASN A 180 -3.48 3.63 5.70
N SER A 181 -4.47 3.71 4.80
CA SER A 181 -4.74 2.65 3.82
C SER A 181 -4.55 3.09 2.36
N PRO A 182 -4.37 2.13 1.43
CA PRO A 182 -4.39 2.42 0.00
C PRO A 182 -5.71 3.02 -0.47
N LEU A 183 -6.83 2.74 0.21
CA LEU A 183 -8.14 3.29 -0.15
C LEU A 183 -8.25 4.77 0.17
N MET A 184 -7.79 5.21 1.34
CA MET A 184 -7.72 6.64 1.67
C MET A 184 -6.79 7.36 0.69
N SER A 185 -5.62 6.76 0.42
CA SER A 185 -4.68 7.33 -0.56
C SER A 185 -5.32 7.45 -1.96
N LEU A 186 -6.00 6.41 -2.43
CA LEU A 186 -6.68 6.41 -3.74
C LEU A 186 -7.79 7.46 -3.81
N PHE A 187 -8.64 7.53 -2.78
CA PHE A 187 -9.70 8.54 -2.68
C PHE A 187 -9.11 9.95 -2.79
N LEU A 188 -8.10 10.26 -1.97
CA LEU A 188 -7.47 11.57 -1.96
C LEU A 188 -6.78 11.90 -3.28
N LEU A 189 -6.15 10.92 -3.93
CA LEU A 189 -5.48 11.08 -5.23
C LEU A 189 -6.43 11.44 -6.38
N LEU A 190 -7.71 11.07 -6.28
CA LEU A 190 -8.74 11.43 -7.26
C LEU A 190 -9.29 12.85 -7.07
N LEU A 191 -9.09 13.46 -5.90
CA LEU A 191 -9.57 14.80 -5.58
C LEU A 191 -8.71 15.90 -6.22
N SER A 192 -9.34 17.03 -6.55
CA SER A 192 -8.64 18.25 -6.94
C SER A 192 -7.96 18.93 -5.75
N ALA A 193 -7.10 19.92 -6.01
CA ALA A 193 -6.41 20.66 -4.94
C ALA A 193 -7.38 21.35 -3.97
N ASP A 194 -8.48 21.93 -4.48
CA ASP A 194 -9.48 22.60 -3.66
C ASP A 194 -10.29 21.61 -2.80
N GLN A 195 -10.58 20.43 -3.36
CA GLN A 195 -11.25 19.36 -2.64
C GLN A 195 -10.36 18.81 -1.52
N VAL A 196 -9.06 18.59 -1.79
CA VAL A 196 -8.09 18.19 -0.76
C VAL A 196 -7.96 19.25 0.34
N ASN A 197 -7.94 20.54 0.00
CA ASN A 197 -7.92 21.59 1.02
C ASN A 197 -9.14 21.53 1.94
N LYS A 198 -10.35 21.26 1.40
CA LYS A 198 -11.57 21.09 2.19
C LYS A 198 -11.50 19.86 3.10
N ILE A 199 -11.06 18.71 2.57
CA ILE A 199 -10.84 17.50 3.37
C ILE A 199 -9.79 17.75 4.46
N GLY A 200 -8.69 18.44 4.13
CA GLY A 200 -7.64 18.79 5.09
C GLY A 200 -8.16 19.66 6.23
N ASN A 201 -8.96 20.68 5.93
CA ASN A 201 -9.59 21.54 6.94
C ASN A 201 -10.59 20.76 7.80
N HIS A 202 -11.36 19.84 7.21
CA HIS A 202 -12.27 18.98 7.97
C HIS A 202 -11.49 18.03 8.89
N ALA A 203 -10.47 17.36 8.35
CA ALA A 203 -9.59 16.45 9.08
C ALA A 203 -8.87 17.14 10.25
N SER A 204 -8.44 18.40 10.12
CA SER A 204 -7.82 19.14 11.23
C SER A 204 -8.80 19.48 12.37
N ASN A 205 -10.10 19.47 12.10
CA ASN A 205 -11.13 19.72 13.11
C ASN A 205 -11.65 18.44 13.76
N THR A 206 -11.49 17.28 13.10
CA THR A 206 -12.09 16.01 13.54
C THR A 206 -11.06 14.95 13.96
N LEU A 207 -9.81 15.05 13.51
CA LEU A 207 -8.75 14.07 13.79
C LEU A 207 -7.62 14.67 14.63
N GLY A 208 -6.81 13.80 15.23
CA GLY A 208 -5.55 14.19 15.86
C GLY A 208 -4.47 14.56 14.84
N ILE A 209 -3.42 15.25 15.30
CA ILE A 209 -2.35 15.80 14.45
C ILE A 209 -1.71 14.72 13.57
N ASP A 210 -1.34 13.56 14.13
CA ASP A 210 -0.74 12.45 13.40
C ASP A 210 -1.61 12.00 12.22
N ASP A 211 -2.91 11.88 12.42
CA ASP A 211 -3.85 11.41 11.39
C ASP A 211 -4.16 12.49 10.36
N THR A 212 -4.30 13.75 10.78
CA THR A 212 -4.43 14.88 9.85
C THR A 212 -3.23 14.96 8.90
N LEU A 213 -2.01 14.83 9.42
CA LEU A 213 -0.80 14.87 8.59
C LEU A 213 -0.71 13.66 7.65
N GLN A 214 -1.14 12.48 8.08
CA GLN A 214 -1.22 11.30 7.21
C GLN A 214 -2.15 11.55 6.02
N VAL A 215 -3.37 12.05 6.27
CA VAL A 215 -4.35 12.42 5.23
C VAL A 215 -3.76 13.44 4.26
N LEU A 216 -3.12 14.49 4.78
CA LEU A 216 -2.51 15.53 3.95
C LEU A 216 -1.41 14.96 3.04
N LEU A 217 -0.49 14.14 3.56
CA LEU A 217 0.60 13.57 2.75
C LEU A 217 0.13 12.52 1.74
N GLN A 218 -0.89 11.72 2.09
CA GLN A 218 -1.46 10.72 1.19
C GLN A 218 -2.12 11.32 -0.06
N SER A 219 -2.47 12.61 -0.03
CA SER A 219 -2.95 13.33 -1.22
C SER A 219 -1.89 13.48 -2.32
N GLY A 220 -0.61 13.27 -1.99
CA GLY A 220 0.52 13.39 -2.91
C GLY A 220 0.96 14.83 -3.19
N PHE A 221 0.31 15.85 -2.61
CA PHE A 221 0.71 17.24 -2.80
C PHE A 221 2.02 17.56 -2.08
N VAL A 222 3.07 17.79 -2.86
CA VAL A 222 4.44 17.93 -2.34
C VAL A 222 4.59 19.18 -1.46
N LYS A 223 3.81 20.24 -1.71
CA LYS A 223 3.77 21.45 -0.87
C LYS A 223 3.38 21.19 0.59
N LEU A 224 2.81 20.04 0.92
CA LEU A 224 2.42 19.66 2.29
C LEU A 224 3.56 19.00 3.07
N VAL A 225 4.65 18.60 2.39
CA VAL A 225 5.82 17.97 3.04
C VAL A 225 6.48 18.88 4.08
N PRO A 226 6.74 20.18 3.82
CA PRO A 226 7.32 21.06 4.83
C PRO A 226 6.47 21.21 6.09
N LEU A 227 5.14 21.21 5.95
CA LEU A 227 4.21 21.27 7.08
C LEU A 227 4.33 20.03 7.96
N ALA A 228 4.32 18.84 7.34
CA ALA A 228 4.51 17.59 8.06
C ALA A 228 5.89 17.52 8.73
N ASN A 229 6.93 17.96 8.04
CA ASN A 229 8.29 18.02 8.58
C ASN A 229 8.39 18.95 9.80
N ALA A 230 7.75 20.12 9.77
CA ALA A 230 7.77 21.07 10.89
C ALA A 230 7.16 20.50 12.18
N SER A 231 6.23 19.56 12.05
CA SER A 231 5.53 18.93 13.18
C SER A 231 6.19 17.64 13.65
N LEU A 232 7.20 17.12 12.93
CA LEU A 232 7.71 15.75 13.07
C LEU A 232 8.08 15.34 14.51
N LEU A 233 8.73 16.23 15.27
CA LEU A 233 9.17 15.96 16.65
C LEU A 233 8.04 16.00 17.69
N GLN A 234 6.84 16.43 17.30
CA GLN A 234 5.67 16.54 18.17
C GLN A 234 4.71 15.35 18.02
N LEU A 235 5.02 14.42 17.11
CA LEU A 235 4.15 13.33 16.73
C LEU A 235 4.38 12.10 17.59
N GLU A 236 3.31 11.34 17.80
CA GLU A 236 3.40 10.05 18.49
C GLU A 236 4.05 8.98 17.60
N GLN A 237 3.85 9.06 16.28
CA GLN A 237 4.34 8.06 15.32
C GLN A 237 5.09 8.69 14.14
N PRO A 238 6.25 9.35 14.38
CA PRO A 238 7.00 10.06 13.35
C PRO A 238 7.41 9.17 12.17
N LYS A 239 7.68 7.88 12.40
CA LYS A 239 8.00 6.92 11.32
C LYS A 239 6.91 6.80 10.25
N LYS A 240 5.64 6.94 10.60
CA LYS A 240 4.53 6.90 9.63
C LYS A 240 4.60 8.10 8.70
N ILE A 241 4.88 9.28 9.26
CA ILE A 241 5.05 10.51 8.49
C ILE A 241 6.31 10.45 7.63
N ILE A 242 7.44 9.96 8.14
CA ILE A 242 8.65 9.76 7.32
C ILE A 242 8.38 8.80 6.16
N ALA A 243 7.69 7.68 6.42
CA ALA A 243 7.31 6.74 5.39
C ALA A 243 6.45 7.40 4.31
N LEU A 244 5.50 8.24 4.69
CA LEU A 244 4.67 8.99 3.74
C LEU A 244 5.47 10.04 2.98
N ILE A 245 6.35 10.81 3.62
CA ILE A 245 7.25 11.75 2.95
C ILE A 245 8.10 11.00 1.91
N LYS A 246 8.67 9.83 2.27
CA LYS A 246 9.43 8.99 1.35
C LYS A 246 8.55 8.47 0.20
N ARG A 247 7.31 8.07 0.48
CA ARG A 247 6.35 7.59 -0.54
C ARG A 247 5.79 8.72 -1.42
N THR A 248 5.80 9.97 -0.98
CA THR A 248 5.47 11.12 -1.83
C THR A 248 6.66 11.48 -2.72
N LEU A 249 7.84 11.71 -2.12
CA LEU A 249 9.02 12.26 -2.80
C LEU A 249 9.92 11.22 -3.47
N GLY A 250 9.87 9.95 -3.08
CA GLY A 250 10.72 8.90 -3.62
C GLY A 250 12.21 9.23 -3.52
N GLU A 251 12.92 9.09 -4.64
CA GLU A 251 14.34 9.45 -4.77
C GLU A 251 14.59 10.97 -4.66
N THR A 252 13.60 11.82 -4.92
CA THR A 252 13.74 13.28 -4.78
C THR A 252 14.00 13.69 -3.33
N LEU A 253 13.61 12.86 -2.34
CA LEU A 253 13.94 13.10 -0.93
C LEU A 253 15.46 13.12 -0.69
N ASP A 254 16.24 12.40 -1.50
CA ASP A 254 17.69 12.30 -1.35
C ASP A 254 18.40 13.65 -1.66
N LEU A 255 17.69 14.58 -2.33
CA LEU A 255 18.15 15.96 -2.54
C LEU A 255 17.91 16.86 -1.31
N LEU A 256 17.01 16.46 -0.41
CA LEU A 256 16.57 17.25 0.73
C LEU A 256 17.18 16.75 2.05
N VAL A 257 17.24 15.43 2.21
CA VAL A 257 17.76 14.74 3.39
C VAL A 257 18.64 13.60 2.92
N ASN A 258 19.82 13.42 3.50
CA ASN A 258 20.68 12.30 3.11
C ASN A 258 20.03 10.95 3.46
N PHE A 259 20.34 9.90 2.68
CA PHE A 259 19.68 8.60 2.80
C PHE A 259 19.87 7.93 4.16
N GLU A 260 21.05 8.04 4.77
CA GLU A 260 21.34 7.43 6.07
C GLU A 260 20.46 8.04 7.18
N THR A 261 20.35 9.36 7.23
CA THR A 261 19.45 10.08 8.13
C THR A 261 17.99 9.69 7.89
N GLN A 262 17.55 9.54 6.64
CA GLN A 262 16.18 9.07 6.34
C GLN A 262 15.90 7.70 6.96
N VAL A 263 16.81 6.74 6.81
CA VAL A 263 16.65 5.37 7.31
C VAL A 263 16.73 5.32 8.83
N GLN A 264 17.66 6.05 9.45
CA GLN A 264 17.78 6.10 10.91
C GLN A 264 16.55 6.75 11.56
N ALA A 265 16.08 7.88 11.01
CA ALA A 265 14.89 8.56 11.49
C ALA A 265 13.63 7.68 11.37
N TYR A 266 13.52 6.90 10.29
CA TYR A 266 12.44 5.93 10.12
C TYR A 266 12.48 4.79 11.16
N ASN A 267 13.66 4.43 11.64
CA ASN A 267 13.87 3.42 12.68
C ASN A 267 13.84 4.03 14.09
N ASP A 268 13.13 5.15 14.25
CA ASP A 268 12.85 5.81 15.54
C ASP A 268 14.13 6.32 16.28
N ASP A 269 15.20 6.67 15.55
CA ASP A 269 16.37 7.36 16.13
C ASP A 269 16.10 8.87 16.31
N GLU A 270 16.13 9.33 17.57
CA GLU A 270 15.82 10.72 17.94
C GLU A 270 16.76 11.76 17.33
N HIS A 271 18.06 11.47 17.23
CA HIS A 271 19.03 12.41 16.67
C HIS A 271 18.82 12.52 15.17
N ALA A 272 18.62 11.38 14.50
CA ALA A 272 18.31 11.35 13.09
C ALA A 272 16.97 12.02 12.77
N LEU A 273 15.97 11.96 13.66
CA LEU A 273 14.71 12.69 13.51
C LEU A 273 14.91 14.22 13.51
N ILE A 274 15.73 14.72 14.44
CA ILE A 274 16.10 16.14 14.49
C ILE A 274 16.86 16.53 13.22
N ASP A 275 17.84 15.73 12.82
CA ASP A 275 18.65 15.98 11.63
C ASP A 275 17.82 15.93 10.35
N PHE A 276 16.86 15.00 10.25
CA PHE A 276 15.91 14.92 9.15
C PHE A 276 15.14 16.22 9.03
N GLN A 277 14.57 16.69 10.15
CA GLN A 277 13.79 17.91 10.19
C GLN A 277 14.61 19.13 9.75
N GLN A 278 15.84 19.24 10.26
CA GLN A 278 16.75 20.35 9.95
C GLN A 278 17.22 20.34 8.50
N GLN A 279 17.64 19.19 7.97
CA GLN A 279 18.12 19.05 6.60
C GLN A 279 17.00 19.39 5.59
N LEU A 280 15.79 18.86 5.80
CA LEU A 280 14.66 19.15 4.93
C LEU A 280 14.33 20.65 4.95
N LYS A 281 14.25 21.25 6.14
CA LYS A 281 13.99 22.70 6.30
C LYS A 281 15.05 23.56 5.61
N LEU A 282 16.33 23.17 5.72
CA LEU A 282 17.45 23.91 5.14
C LEU A 282 17.48 23.81 3.60
N ASN A 283 17.17 22.64 3.06
CA ASN A 283 17.30 22.37 1.62
C ASN A 283 16.02 22.69 0.82
N TRP A 284 14.84 22.66 1.46
CA TRP A 284 13.56 22.90 0.80
C TRP A 284 13.51 24.19 -0.05
N PRO A 285 13.97 25.37 0.42
CA PRO A 285 13.86 26.62 -0.36
C PRO A 285 14.56 26.56 -1.72
N LYS A 286 15.55 25.70 -1.91
CA LYS A 286 16.26 25.51 -3.19
C LYS A 286 15.38 24.86 -4.25
N TYR A 287 14.41 24.06 -3.83
CA TYR A 287 13.56 23.24 -4.70
C TYR A 287 12.07 23.63 -4.64
N GLU A 288 11.70 24.56 -3.77
CA GLU A 288 10.32 24.96 -3.48
C GLU A 288 9.54 25.33 -4.74
N THR A 289 10.10 26.18 -5.62
CA THR A 289 9.43 26.62 -6.85
C THR A 289 9.14 25.45 -7.79
N GLN A 290 10.04 24.47 -7.86
CA GLN A 290 9.90 23.30 -8.73
C GLN A 290 8.94 22.27 -8.14
N LEU A 291 9.01 22.03 -6.83
CA LEU A 291 8.33 20.92 -6.17
C LEU A 291 6.92 21.29 -5.68
N SER A 292 6.66 22.53 -5.27
CA SER A 292 5.39 22.90 -4.62
C SER A 292 4.16 22.78 -5.52
N THR A 293 4.35 22.82 -6.84
CA THR A 293 3.28 22.66 -7.82
C THR A 293 3.02 21.18 -8.18
N GLN A 294 3.88 20.28 -7.71
CA GLN A 294 3.83 18.88 -8.09
C GLN A 294 2.93 18.05 -7.18
N ARG A 295 2.33 17.04 -7.80
CA ARG A 295 1.63 15.95 -7.12
C ARG A 295 2.32 14.64 -7.47
N LEU A 296 2.93 14.01 -6.47
CA LEU A 296 3.85 12.89 -6.66
C LEU A 296 3.44 11.64 -5.89
N ILE A 297 3.75 10.48 -6.48
CA ILE A 297 3.77 9.16 -5.84
C ILE A 297 5.11 8.52 -6.17
N GLY A 298 5.86 8.10 -5.16
CA GLY A 298 7.20 7.54 -5.29
C GLY A 298 8.16 8.48 -6.03
N GLY A 299 7.98 9.80 -5.93
CA GLY A 299 8.77 10.79 -6.68
C GLY A 299 8.42 10.90 -8.16
N LYS A 300 7.32 10.29 -8.62
CA LYS A 300 6.85 10.36 -10.01
C LYS A 300 5.54 11.13 -10.10
N VAL A 301 5.40 11.92 -11.16
CA VAL A 301 4.20 12.71 -11.42
C VAL A 301 3.03 11.78 -11.74
N LEU A 302 1.88 12.09 -11.14
CA LEU A 302 0.69 11.24 -11.18
C LEU A 302 0.17 10.94 -12.60
N ASP A 303 0.34 11.89 -13.52
CA ASP A 303 -0.15 11.81 -14.90
C ASP A 303 0.90 11.33 -15.91
N GLU A 304 2.11 11.00 -15.45
CA GLU A 304 3.21 10.60 -16.33
C GLU A 304 3.18 9.08 -16.59
N PRO A 305 3.26 8.62 -17.86
CA PRO A 305 3.39 7.21 -18.15
C PRO A 305 4.75 6.68 -17.68
N LEU A 306 4.73 5.69 -16.78
CA LEU A 306 5.95 5.11 -16.22
C LEU A 306 6.35 3.83 -16.94
N ASN A 307 7.64 3.70 -17.23
CA ASN A 307 8.22 2.47 -17.76
C ASN A 307 8.52 1.45 -16.64
N ALA A 308 8.84 0.22 -17.03
CA ALA A 308 9.08 -0.87 -16.09
C ALA A 308 10.26 -0.62 -15.12
N ILE A 309 11.26 0.17 -15.52
CA ILE A 309 12.42 0.50 -14.67
C ILE A 309 11.98 1.49 -13.59
N GLN A 310 11.30 2.57 -13.98
CA GLN A 310 10.75 3.55 -13.05
C GLN A 310 9.80 2.90 -12.05
N MET A 311 8.91 2.02 -12.51
CA MET A 311 8.02 1.25 -11.64
C MET A 311 8.78 0.31 -10.70
N SER A 312 9.90 -0.27 -11.14
CA SER A 312 10.70 -1.18 -10.30
C SER A 312 11.59 -0.45 -9.28
N ALA A 313 11.84 0.85 -9.49
CA ALA A 313 12.62 1.68 -8.58
C ALA A 313 11.81 2.16 -7.36
N MET A 314 10.48 2.27 -7.49
CA MET A 314 9.58 2.59 -6.38
C MET A 314 9.58 1.50 -5.30
N ASP A 315 9.14 1.87 -4.09
CA ASP A 315 8.72 0.87 -3.10
C ASP A 315 7.39 0.21 -3.50
N SER A 316 7.10 -0.94 -2.89
CA SER A 316 5.96 -1.76 -3.30
C SER A 316 4.61 -1.09 -3.03
N TYR A 317 4.52 -0.23 -2.01
CA TYR A 317 3.28 0.49 -1.70
C TYR A 317 3.04 1.61 -2.72
N SER A 318 4.06 2.43 -3.01
CA SER A 318 3.94 3.49 -4.02
C SER A 318 3.62 2.93 -5.40
N GLN A 319 4.26 1.83 -5.81
CA GLN A 319 3.96 1.15 -7.06
C GLN A 319 2.50 0.64 -7.11
N ALA A 320 2.03 0.01 -6.03
CA ALA A 320 0.66 -0.49 -5.94
C ALA A 320 -0.36 0.64 -6.02
N LEU A 321 -0.11 1.76 -5.32
CA LEU A 321 -0.97 2.92 -5.34
C LEU A 321 -1.02 3.58 -6.72
N PHE A 322 0.12 3.69 -7.40
CA PHE A 322 0.20 4.20 -8.77
C PHE A 322 -0.63 3.33 -9.74
N ASN A 323 -0.52 2.00 -9.61
CA ASN A 323 -1.31 1.06 -10.42
C ASN A 323 -2.82 1.16 -10.12
N LEU A 324 -3.21 1.28 -8.84
CA LEU A 324 -4.60 1.46 -8.43
C LEU A 324 -5.18 2.75 -9.01
N TYR A 325 -4.47 3.87 -8.84
CA TYR A 325 -4.88 5.16 -9.37
C TYR A 325 -5.06 5.12 -10.89
N THR A 326 -4.07 4.59 -11.61
CA THR A 326 -4.10 4.48 -13.07
C THR A 326 -5.29 3.64 -13.54
N TYR A 327 -5.53 2.51 -12.88
CA TYR A 327 -6.66 1.63 -13.20
C TYR A 327 -8.01 2.31 -12.95
N TYR A 328 -8.23 2.88 -11.77
CA TYR A 328 -9.54 3.44 -11.43
C TYR A 328 -9.84 4.75 -12.15
N ARG A 329 -8.82 5.53 -12.51
CA ARG A 329 -8.99 6.68 -13.41
C ARG A 329 -9.51 6.25 -14.79
N HIS A 330 -8.99 5.15 -15.34
CA HIS A 330 -9.49 4.59 -16.59
C HIS A 330 -10.94 4.11 -16.46
N VAL A 331 -11.27 3.39 -15.38
CA VAL A 331 -12.63 2.92 -15.10
C VAL A 331 -13.62 4.10 -14.97
N ALA A 332 -13.22 5.17 -14.29
CA ALA A 332 -14.04 6.38 -14.17
C ALA A 332 -14.27 7.03 -15.55
N ALA A 333 -13.22 7.17 -16.37
CA ALA A 333 -13.33 7.73 -17.72
C ALA A 333 -14.24 6.89 -18.65
N GLU A 334 -14.19 5.56 -18.56
CA GLU A 334 -15.08 4.66 -19.32
C GLU A 334 -16.55 4.79 -18.90
N LYS A 335 -16.82 4.99 -17.60
CA LYS A 335 -18.20 5.20 -17.11
C LYS A 335 -18.78 6.53 -17.58
N VAL A 336 -17.98 7.59 -17.62
CA VAL A 336 -18.38 8.90 -18.14
C VAL A 336 -18.65 8.82 -19.65
N SER A 337 -17.80 8.13 -20.42
CA SER A 337 -17.97 8.00 -21.87
C SER A 337 -19.09 7.05 -22.29
N SER A 338 -19.46 6.07 -21.45
CA SER A 338 -20.57 5.16 -21.69
C SER A 338 -21.94 5.71 -21.27
N GLY A 339 -22.00 6.93 -20.71
CA GLY A 339 -23.27 7.59 -20.34
C GLY A 339 -24.04 6.87 -19.23
N VAL A 340 -23.40 5.96 -18.49
CA VAL A 340 -24.04 5.23 -17.38
C VAL A 340 -23.92 6.07 -16.11
N GLN A 341 -24.64 7.19 -16.08
CA GLN A 341 -25.13 7.76 -14.82
C GLN A 341 -26.47 7.07 -14.51
N LYS A 342 -26.46 6.16 -13.55
CA LYS A 342 -27.67 5.72 -12.86
C LYS A 342 -27.45 5.73 -11.38
#